data_AF-A0A9X4L9P0-F1
#
_entry.id   AF-A0A9X4L9P0-F1
#
_cell.length_a   1.000
_cell.length_b   1.000
_cell.length_c   1.000
_cell.angle_alpha   90.00
_cell.angle_beta   90.00
_cell.angle_gamma   90.00
#
_symmetry.space_group_name_H-M   'P 1'
#
loop_
_entity.id
_entity.type
_entity.pdbx_description
1 polymer ?
#
loop_
_entity_poly.entity_id
_entity_poly.type
_entity_poly.pdbx_seq_one_letter_code
_entity_poly.pdbx_strand_id
1 'polypeptide(L)'
;MDQVKRIIEDVKKEKNRSDKIFQDITFEIRAEQVIMFFNYNEIIDTVNGDQNYVKHNHDPEFIDIKELNDLKIELKKIDIPFTERRDDFM
;
A
#
# COMPACT_ATOMS: atom_id res chain seq x y z
N MET A 1 -0.79 17.06 11.55
CA MET A 1 -0.14 15.76 11.83
C MET A 1 0.32 15.22 10.49
N ASP A 2 1.59 14.85 10.34
CA ASP A 2 2.14 14.40 9.05
C ASP A 2 1.42 13.14 8.57
N GLN A 3 0.68 13.24 7.45
CA GLN A 3 -0.03 12.12 6.83
C GLN A 3 0.92 10.95 6.54
N VAL A 4 2.14 11.26 6.11
CA VAL A 4 3.26 10.31 5.94
C VAL A 4 3.50 9.44 7.18
N LYS A 5 3.55 10.03 8.38
CA LYS A 5 3.83 9.28 9.61
C LYS A 5 2.71 8.29 9.93
N ARG A 6 1.46 8.73 9.76
CA ARG A 6 0.28 7.88 9.95
C ARG A 6 0.30 6.69 9.00
N ILE A 7 0.56 6.93 7.72
CA ILE A 7 0.67 5.88 6.69
C ILE A 7 1.77 4.88 7.07
N ILE A 8 2.95 5.34 7.50
CA ILE A 8 4.04 4.43 7.90
C ILE A 8 3.69 3.60 9.15
N GLU A 9 2.96 4.17 10.11
CA GLU A 9 2.46 3.39 11.25
C GLU A 9 1.47 2.32 10.82
N ASP A 10 0.57 2.64 9.89
CA ASP A 10 -0.40 1.69 9.38
C ASP A 10 0.27 0.59 8.54
N VAL A 11 1.25 0.95 7.69
CA VAL A 11 2.10 -0.02 6.98
C VAL A 11 2.82 -0.97 7.96
N LYS A 12 3.34 -0.47 9.08
CA LYS A 12 3.99 -1.31 10.10
C LYS A 12 3.00 -2.24 10.80
N LYS A 13 1.78 -1.76 11.09
CA LYS A 13 0.71 -2.61 11.64
C LYS A 13 0.34 -3.70 10.65
N GLU A 14 0.14 -3.34 9.38
CA GLU A 14 -0.21 -4.28 8.31
C GLU A 14 0.90 -5.32 8.08
N LYS A 15 2.18 -4.96 8.18
CA LYS A 15 3.30 -5.92 8.12
C LYS A 15 3.31 -6.93 9.29
N ASN A 16 2.81 -6.54 10.46
CA ASN A 16 2.72 -7.40 11.65
C ASN A 16 1.42 -8.21 11.72
N ARG A 17 0.52 -8.07 10.74
CA ARG A 17 -0.71 -8.86 10.71
C ARG A 17 -0.41 -10.30 10.32
N SER A 18 -1.04 -11.23 11.03
CA SER A 18 -0.96 -12.66 10.75
C SER A 18 -2.11 -13.16 9.88
N ASP A 19 -3.14 -12.34 9.64
CA ASP A 19 -4.33 -12.71 8.87
C ASP A 19 -4.24 -12.39 7.37
N LYS A 20 -3.30 -11.52 6.97
CA LYS A 20 -2.98 -11.20 5.57
C LYS A 20 -1.48 -10.98 5.43
N ILE A 21 -0.87 -11.49 4.37
CA ILE A 21 0.55 -11.23 4.10
C ILE A 21 0.62 -9.94 3.29
N PHE A 22 0.93 -8.83 3.94
CA PHE A 22 1.26 -7.58 3.25
C PHE A 22 2.47 -7.82 2.34
N GLN A 23 2.30 -7.53 1.03
CA GLN A 23 3.29 -7.87 0.02
C GLN A 23 4.11 -6.62 -0.37
N ASP A 24 3.43 -5.62 -0.93
CA ASP A 24 4.05 -4.39 -1.40
C ASP A 24 3.03 -3.25 -1.48
N ILE A 25 3.51 -2.07 -1.88
CA ILE A 25 2.69 -0.87 -2.09
C ILE A 25 2.78 -0.45 -3.55
N THR A 26 1.63 -0.15 -4.17
CA THR A 26 1.60 0.48 -5.50
C THR A 26 1.27 1.97 -5.35
N PHE A 27 2.13 2.82 -5.90
CA PHE A 27 1.89 4.25 -6.04
C PHE A 27 1.47 4.57 -7.47
N GLU A 28 0.20 4.93 -7.65
CA GLU A 28 -0.32 5.42 -8.92
C GLU A 28 -0.20 6.94 -8.97
N ILE A 29 0.75 7.43 -9.74
CA ILE A 29 1.04 8.85 -9.88
C ILE A 29 0.22 9.38 -11.06
N ARG A 30 -0.79 10.20 -10.75
CA ARG A 30 -1.57 10.98 -11.70
C ARG A 30 -1.09 12.43 -11.64
N ALA A 31 -1.17 13.17 -12.74
CA ALA A 31 -0.71 14.56 -12.94
C ALA A 31 -0.21 15.31 -11.68
N GLU A 32 -1.09 15.59 -10.70
CA GLU A 32 -0.76 16.29 -9.44
C GLU A 32 -1.05 15.49 -8.16
N GLN A 33 -1.50 14.24 -8.27
CA GLN A 33 -1.94 13.43 -7.12
C GLN A 33 -1.41 12.01 -7.22
N VAL A 34 -1.04 11.44 -6.09
CA VAL A 34 -0.57 10.07 -6.01
C VAL A 34 -1.57 9.27 -5.20
N ILE A 35 -2.02 8.15 -5.75
CA ILE A 35 -2.90 7.20 -5.08
C ILE A 35 -2.04 6.03 -4.62
N MET A 36 -2.05 5.77 -3.32
CA MET A 36 -1.32 4.68 -2.69
C MET A 36 -2.25 3.50 -2.45
N PHE A 37 -1.89 2.34 -2.97
CA PHE A 37 -2.59 1.08 -2.80
C PHE A 37 -1.73 0.10 -2.01
N PHE A 38 -2.33 -0.54 -1.00
CA PHE A 38 -1.71 -1.63 -0.27
C PHE A 38 -2.05 -2.94 -0.96
N ASN A 39 -1.03 -3.66 -1.43
CA ASN A 39 -1.25 -4.98 -2.01
C ASN A 39 -0.96 -6.05 -0.96
N TYR A 40 -1.87 -7.00 -0.89
CA TYR A 40 -1.79 -8.13 0.02
C TYR A 40 -1.76 -9.40 -0.80
N ASN A 41 -0.90 -10.34 -0.40
CA ASN A 41 -1.01 -11.69 -0.87
C ASN A 41 -2.17 -12.34 -0.11
N GLU A 42 -3.20 -12.76 -0.83
CA GLU A 42 -4.28 -13.53 -0.23
C GLU A 42 -3.70 -14.86 0.26
N ILE A 43 -3.74 -15.08 1.57
CA ILE A 43 -3.58 -16.43 2.09
C ILE A 43 -4.89 -17.12 1.70
N ILE A 44 -4.87 -17.84 0.57
CA ILE A 44 -6.01 -18.66 0.16
C ILE A 44 -6.16 -19.71 1.25
N ASP A 45 -7.06 -19.46 2.20
CA ASP A 45 -7.50 -20.46 3.13
C ASP A 45 -8.36 -21.44 2.32
N THR A 46 -7.70 -22.43 1.71
CA THR A 46 -8.31 -23.48 0.89
C THR A 46 -9.34 -24.33 1.65
N VAL A 47 -9.67 -23.99 2.90
CA VAL A 47 -10.60 -24.71 3.78
C VAL A 47 -12.05 -24.27 3.58
N ASN A 48 -12.33 -23.03 3.12
CA ASN A 48 -13.70 -22.60 2.80
C ASN A 48 -13.70 -21.86 1.46
N GLY A 49 -14.17 -22.56 0.41
CA GLY A 49 -14.23 -22.12 -0.97
C GLY A 49 -15.18 -20.95 -1.26
N ASP A 50 -15.00 -19.82 -0.58
CA ASP A 50 -15.68 -18.57 -0.88
C ASP A 50 -14.66 -17.56 -1.44
N GLN A 51 -14.40 -17.69 -2.75
CA GLN A 51 -13.48 -16.84 -3.52
C GLN A 51 -13.91 -15.36 -3.57
N ASN A 52 -15.05 -15.02 -2.98
CA ASN A 52 -15.64 -13.68 -2.96
C ASN A 52 -15.47 -12.96 -1.61
N TYR A 53 -14.93 -13.61 -0.56
CA TYR A 53 -14.69 -12.95 0.72
C TYR A 53 -13.35 -12.21 0.72
N VAL A 54 -13.17 -11.29 -0.24
CA VAL A 54 -12.07 -10.34 -0.20
C VAL A 54 -12.37 -9.39 0.95
N LYS A 55 -11.89 -9.70 2.18
CA LYS A 55 -11.87 -8.74 3.29
C LYS A 55 -11.35 -7.43 2.72
N HIS A 56 -12.11 -6.35 2.82
CA HIS A 56 -11.76 -5.05 2.24
C HIS A 56 -10.28 -4.75 2.46
N ASN A 57 -9.56 -4.51 1.37
CA ASN A 57 -8.18 -4.04 1.44
C ASN A 57 -8.18 -2.64 2.05
N HIS A 58 -7.05 -2.24 2.62
CA HIS A 58 -6.91 -0.89 3.14
C HIS A 58 -7.33 0.12 2.07
N ASP A 59 -8.11 1.12 2.46
CA ASP A 59 -8.58 2.14 1.53
C ASP A 59 -7.39 2.83 0.85
N PRO A 60 -7.52 3.21 -0.43
CA PRO A 60 -6.46 3.94 -1.11
C PRO A 60 -6.21 5.28 -0.43
N GLU A 61 -4.93 5.59 -0.19
CA GLU A 61 -4.52 6.85 0.42
C GLU A 61 -4.12 7.85 -0.68
N PHE A 62 -4.66 9.06 -0.62
CA PHE A 62 -4.34 10.12 -1.56
C PHE A 62 -3.25 11.01 -0.96
N ILE A 63 -2.08 11.03 -1.59
CA ILE A 63 -0.91 11.78 -1.16
C ILE A 63 -0.41 12.68 -2.28
N ASP A 64 0.36 13.70 -1.94
CA ASP A 64 1.06 14.53 -2.92
C ASP A 64 2.43 13.94 -3.32
N ILE A 65 3.09 14.55 -4.32
CA ILE A 65 4.42 14.11 -4.79
C ILE A 65 5.50 14.28 -3.70
N LYS A 66 5.35 15.27 -2.82
CA LYS A 66 6.32 15.52 -1.74
C LYS A 66 6.22 14.41 -0.69
N GLU A 67 5.02 14.11 -0.24
CA GLU A 67 4.68 13.02 0.66
C GLU A 67 5.07 11.66 0.09
N LEU A 68 4.90 11.45 -1.21
CA LEU A 68 5.41 10.25 -1.90
C LEU A 68 6.93 10.12 -1.74
N ASN A 69 7.69 11.19 -1.94
CA ASN A 69 9.15 11.15 -1.80
C ASN A 69 9.57 10.85 -0.35
N ASP A 70 8.89 11.46 0.63
CA ASP A 70 9.13 11.18 2.04
C ASP A 70 8.77 9.72 2.40
N LEU A 71 7.63 9.23 1.90
CA LEU A 71 7.20 7.84 2.08
C LEU A 71 8.19 6.85 1.48
N LYS A 72 8.72 7.09 0.29
CA LYS A 72 9.73 6.21 -0.33
C LYS A 72 10.97 6.08 0.54
N ILE A 73 11.41 7.16 1.17
CA ILE A 73 12.57 7.14 2.09
C ILE A 73 12.26 6.25 3.29
N GLU A 74 11.08 6.44 3.91
CA GLU A 74 10.67 5.66 5.07
C GLU A 74 10.43 4.18 4.73
N LEU A 75 9.76 3.87 3.61
CA LEU A 75 9.53 2.50 3.14
C LEU A 75 10.84 1.75 2.87
N LYS A 76 11.84 2.40 2.28
CA LYS A 76 13.19 1.83 2.11
C LYS A 76 13.87 1.54 3.45
N LYS A 77 13.70 2.41 4.46
CA LYS A 77 14.27 2.18 5.79
C LYS A 77 13.69 0.95 6.49
N ILE A 78 12.42 0.66 6.25
CA ILE A 78 11.71 -0.49 6.85
C ILE A 78 11.67 -1.73 5.95
N ASP A 79 12.43 -1.70 4.85
CA ASP A 79 12.57 -2.76 3.87
C ASP A 79 11.20 -3.25 3.36
N ILE A 80 10.44 -2.30 2.81
CA ILE A 80 9.15 -2.58 2.18
C ILE A 80 9.25 -2.30 0.68
N PRO A 81 8.99 -3.32 -0.16
CA PRO A 81 8.96 -3.14 -1.60
C PRO A 81 7.78 -2.23 -1.99
N PHE A 82 8.00 -1.43 -3.02
CA PHE A 82 6.97 -0.59 -3.61
C PHE A 82 7.15 -0.47 -5.12
N THR A 83 6.05 -0.29 -5.83
CA THR A 83 5.99 -0.11 -7.28
C THR A 83 5.40 1.25 -7.60
N GLU A 84 5.93 1.94 -8.60
CA GLU A 84 5.36 3.21 -9.11
C GLU A 84 4.73 2.96 -10.48
N ARG A 85 3.46 3.32 -10.63
CA ARG A 85 2.77 3.37 -11.92
C ARG A 85 2.55 4.86 -12.26
N ARG A 86 3.18 5.32 -13.33
CA ARG A 86 2.91 6.64 -13.91
C ARG A 86 2.06 6.41 -15.15
N ASP A 87 0.88 7.00 -15.16
CA ASP A 87 0.01 6.96 -16.33
C ASP A 87 0.52 8.03 -17.31
N ASP A 88 1.55 7.68 -18.10
CA ASP A 88 1.97 8.50 -19.23
C ASP A 88 0.92 8.34 -20.34
N PHE A 89 -0.11 9.17 -20.30
CA PHE A 89 -0.98 9.39 -21.45
C PHE A 89 -0.13 10.02 -22.57
N MET A 90 0.40 9.19 -23.47
CA MET A 90 0.92 9.63 -24.78
C MET A 90 -0.20 9.94 -25.75
#